data_AF-A0AAV4I4L1-F1
#
_entry.id   AF-A0AAV4I4L1-F1
#
_cell.length_a   1.000
_cell.length_b   1.000
_cell.length_c   1.000
_cell.angle_alpha   90.00
_cell.angle_beta   90.00
_cell.angle_gamma   90.00
#
_symmetry.space_group_name_H-M   'P 1'
#
loop_
_entity.id
_entity.type
_entity.pdbx_description
1 polymer ?
#
loop_
_entity_poly.entity_id
_entity_poly.type
_entity_poly.pdbx_seq_one_letter_code
_entity_poly.pdbx_strand_id
1 'polypeptide(L)'
;MRPSEIHIQIAETYGDGAMSRSRVYQWWFWFGGSRTSLDDEPKFGGLKTSTTEKDITRVDELIKCDRRMKIREIALKLEIPKSTVHEIVHDT
;
A
#
# COMPACT_ATOMS: atom_id res chain seq x y z
N MET A 1 26.09 -11.90 -14.93
CA MET A 1 26.07 -12.62 -13.64
C MET A 1 24.78 -13.40 -13.53
N ARG A 2 24.84 -14.71 -13.26
CA ARG A 2 23.63 -15.55 -13.13
C ARG A 2 23.05 -15.42 -11.72
N PRO A 3 21.72 -15.40 -11.54
CA PRO A 3 21.11 -15.27 -10.20
C PRO A 3 21.51 -16.40 -9.23
N SER A 4 21.90 -17.58 -9.75
CA SER A 4 22.48 -18.65 -8.95
C SER A 4 23.85 -18.29 -8.35
N GLU A 5 24.69 -17.58 -9.09
CA GLU A 5 26.02 -17.13 -8.63
C GLU A 5 25.87 -16.03 -7.58
N ILE A 6 24.90 -15.12 -7.76
CA ILE A 6 24.55 -14.08 -6.78
C ILE A 6 24.13 -14.71 -5.45
N HIS A 7 23.29 -15.75 -5.51
CA HIS A 7 22.82 -16.42 -4.30
C HIS A 7 23.97 -17.09 -3.52
N ILE A 8 24.90 -17.74 -4.21
CA ILE A 8 26.07 -18.37 -3.56
C ILE A 8 26.91 -17.30 -2.85
N GLN A 9 27.21 -16.18 -3.51
CA GLN A 9 28.00 -15.10 -2.90
C GLN A 9 27.31 -14.47 -1.68
N ILE A 10 25.99 -14.27 -1.75
CA ILE A 10 25.20 -13.78 -0.61
C ILE A 10 25.20 -14.81 0.53
N ALA A 11 25.06 -16.10 0.22
CA ALA A 11 25.07 -17.16 1.21
C ALA A 11 26.44 -17.29 1.92
N GLU A 12 27.54 -17.20 1.18
CA GLU A 12 28.90 -17.25 1.73
C GLU A 12 29.20 -16.03 2.61
N THR A 13 28.68 -14.85 2.27
CA THR A 13 28.95 -13.60 3.01
C THR A 13 28.11 -13.48 4.28
N TYR A 14 26.82 -13.87 4.21
CA TYR A 14 25.85 -13.62 5.28
C TYR A 14 25.41 -14.87 6.05
N GLY A 15 25.82 -16.07 5.63
CA GLY A 15 25.49 -17.34 6.29
C GLY A 15 23.99 -17.50 6.50
N ASP A 16 23.57 -17.70 7.75
CA ASP A 16 22.16 -17.86 8.13
C ASP A 16 21.30 -16.61 7.91
N GLY A 17 21.91 -15.43 7.82
CA GLY A 17 21.23 -14.17 7.48
C GLY A 17 21.02 -13.97 5.98
N ALA A 18 21.47 -14.90 5.15
CA ALA A 18 21.42 -14.78 3.70
C ALA A 18 20.00 -14.83 3.15
N MET A 19 19.79 -14.06 2.08
CA MET A 19 18.52 -14.05 1.38
C MET A 19 18.28 -15.40 0.67
N SER A 20 17.07 -15.95 0.81
CA SER A 20 16.68 -17.19 0.12
C SER A 20 16.86 -17.08 -1.40
N ARG A 21 17.20 -18.21 -2.05
CA ARG A 21 17.36 -18.29 -3.51
C ARG A 21 16.19 -17.67 -4.28
N SER A 22 14.95 -17.95 -3.90
CA SER A 22 13.76 -17.43 -4.60
C SER A 22 13.70 -15.90 -4.59
N ARG A 23 14.03 -15.27 -3.46
CA ARG A 23 14.09 -13.80 -3.35
C ARG A 23 15.22 -13.23 -4.19
N VAL A 24 16.40 -13.85 -4.20
CA VAL A 24 17.52 -13.41 -5.08
C VAL A 24 17.11 -13.43 -6.56
N TYR A 25 16.38 -14.45 -7.00
CA TYR A 25 15.86 -14.52 -8.37
C TYR A 25 14.83 -13.44 -8.67
N GLN A 26 13.94 -13.14 -7.72
CA GLN A 26 12.94 -12.06 -7.85
C GLN A 26 13.62 -10.69 -7.98
N TRP A 27 14.60 -10.40 -7.11
CA TRP A 27 15.41 -9.19 -7.18
C TRP A 27 16.19 -9.12 -8.51
N TRP A 28 16.83 -10.21 -8.93
CA TRP A 28 17.54 -10.26 -10.22
C TRP A 28 16.63 -9.95 -11.41
N PHE A 29 15.40 -10.47 -11.42
CA PHE A 29 14.41 -10.18 -12.45
C PHE A 29 13.97 -8.71 -12.45
N TRP A 30 13.68 -8.15 -11.26
CA TRP A 30 13.27 -6.75 -11.12
C TRP A 30 14.34 -5.75 -11.55
N PHE A 31 15.60 -6.03 -11.25
CA PHE A 31 16.72 -5.16 -11.63
C PHE A 31 17.19 -5.40 -13.09
N GLY A 32 16.92 -6.57 -13.67
CA GLY A 32 17.21 -6.84 -15.08
C GLY A 32 16.32 -6.07 -16.07
N GLY A 33 15.18 -5.56 -15.62
CA GLY A 33 14.15 -4.90 -16.44
C GLY A 33 14.20 -3.36 -16.44
N SER A 34 15.33 -2.73 -16.13
CA SER A 34 15.52 -1.26 -16.08
C SER A 34 14.80 -0.51 -14.94
N ARG A 35 14.90 -1.02 -13.71
CA ARG A 35 14.71 -0.20 -12.50
C ARG A 35 16.05 0.33 -12.02
N THR A 36 16.31 1.61 -12.24
CA THR A 36 17.51 2.31 -11.72
C THR A 36 17.30 2.86 -10.30
N SER A 37 16.04 2.89 -9.83
CA SER A 37 15.73 3.33 -8.47
C SER A 37 15.98 2.21 -7.46
N LEU A 38 16.81 2.50 -6.46
CA LEU A 38 17.03 1.67 -5.28
C LEU A 38 15.98 1.90 -4.20
N ASP A 39 15.15 2.92 -4.36
CA ASP A 39 14.08 3.19 -3.43
C ASP A 39 12.99 2.13 -3.57
N ASP A 40 12.47 1.70 -2.42
CA ASP A 40 11.20 1.01 -2.38
C ASP A 40 10.19 1.86 -3.15
N GLU A 41 9.55 1.29 -4.18
CA GLU A 41 8.31 1.86 -4.69
C GLU A 41 7.42 2.09 -3.48
N PRO A 42 6.72 3.25 -3.38
CA PRO A 42 5.89 3.55 -2.24
C PRO A 42 5.03 2.33 -1.98
N LYS A 43 5.33 1.64 -0.88
CA LYS A 43 4.52 0.52 -0.42
C LYS A 43 3.16 1.15 -0.25
N PHE A 44 2.23 0.84 -1.14
CA PHE A 44 0.82 1.06 -0.90
C PHE A 44 0.50 0.21 0.33
N GLY A 45 0.79 0.75 1.52
CA GLY A 45 0.19 0.31 2.76
C GLY A 45 -1.30 0.37 2.50
N GLY A 46 -1.92 -0.80 2.42
CA GLY A 46 -3.25 -0.95 1.84
C GLY A 46 -4.24 -0.05 2.56
N LEU A 47 -4.75 0.97 1.85
CA LEU A 47 -6.02 1.67 2.08
C LEU A 47 -6.31 2.77 1.04
N LYS A 48 -5.84 2.63 -0.21
CA LYS A 48 -6.05 3.67 -1.26
C LYS A 48 -6.70 3.15 -2.54
N THR A 49 -7.46 2.06 -2.47
CA THR A 49 -8.09 1.46 -3.67
C THR A 49 -9.60 1.28 -3.59
N SER A 50 -10.29 1.78 -2.55
CA SER A 50 -11.76 1.82 -2.54
C SER A 50 -12.36 3.19 -2.23
N THR A 51 -11.60 4.12 -1.67
CA THR A 51 -12.08 5.49 -1.45
C THR A 51 -11.79 6.31 -2.69
N THR A 52 -12.78 6.47 -3.56
CA THR A 52 -12.65 7.38 -4.69
C THR A 52 -12.55 8.80 -4.12
N GLU A 53 -11.79 9.71 -4.73
CA GLU A 53 -11.78 11.13 -4.31
C GLU A 53 -13.21 11.71 -4.21
N LYS A 54 -14.12 11.22 -5.06
CA LYS A 54 -15.56 11.51 -5.02
C LYS A 54 -16.23 11.19 -3.69
N ASP A 55 -15.85 10.07 -3.06
CA ASP A 55 -16.41 9.62 -1.79
C ASP A 55 -15.90 10.48 -0.63
N ILE A 56 -14.64 10.91 -0.68
CA ILE A 56 -14.06 11.88 0.26
C ILE A 56 -14.85 13.20 0.20
N THR A 57 -15.01 13.76 -1.00
CA THR A 57 -15.74 15.03 -1.18
C THR A 57 -17.18 14.93 -0.69
N ARG A 58 -17.88 13.82 -0.98
CA ARG A 58 -19.26 13.60 -0.52
C ARG A 58 -19.38 13.50 1.00
N VAL A 59 -18.44 12.84 1.66
CA VAL A 59 -18.39 12.75 3.13
C VAL A 59 -18.13 14.14 3.73
N ASP A 60 -17.17 14.88 3.20
CA ASP A 60 -16.81 16.22 3.66
C ASP A 60 -17.97 17.23 3.48
N GLU A 61 -18.67 17.20 2.34
CA GLU A 61 -19.87 18.01 2.10
C GLU A 61 -20.99 17.70 3.11
N LEU A 62 -21.25 16.41 3.40
CA LEU A 62 -22.27 16.02 4.37
C LEU A 62 -21.93 16.47 5.79
N ILE A 63 -20.66 16.40 6.19
CA ILE A 63 -20.20 16.86 7.51
C ILE A 63 -20.27 18.39 7.60
N LYS A 64 -19.94 19.11 6.51
CA LYS A 64 -20.08 20.57 6.44
C LYS A 64 -21.54 21.00 6.57
N CYS A 65 -22.47 20.27 5.96
CA CYS A 65 -23.90 20.52 6.06
C CYS A 65 -24.46 20.21 7.46
N ASP A 66 -24.06 19.10 8.07
CA ASP A 66 -24.47 18.72 9.42
C ASP A 66 -23.32 18.07 10.21
N ARG A 67 -22.63 18.88 11.02
CA ARG A 67 -21.51 18.44 11.85
C ARG A 67 -21.92 17.48 12.98
N ARG A 68 -23.21 17.30 13.26
CA ARG A 68 -23.70 16.39 14.32
C ARG A 68 -24.05 15.00 13.78
N MET A 69 -23.96 14.79 12.47
CA MET A 69 -24.35 13.54 11.85
C MET A 69 -23.38 12.40 12.22
N LYS A 70 -23.91 11.23 12.53
CA LYS A 70 -23.09 10.08 12.97
C LYS A 70 -22.46 9.38 11.78
N ILE A 71 -21.28 8.79 11.97
CA ILE A 71 -20.57 7.99 10.95
C ILE A 71 -21.48 6.90 10.34
N ARG A 72 -22.34 6.25 11.14
CA ARG A 72 -23.29 5.25 10.65
C ARG A 72 -24.33 5.84 9.68
N GLU A 73 -24.77 7.07 9.92
CA GLU A 73 -25.76 7.76 9.08
C GLU A 73 -25.13 8.22 7.77
N ILE A 74 -23.89 8.70 7.81
CA ILE A 74 -23.10 9.02 6.61
C ILE A 74 -22.91 7.78 5.74
N ALA A 75 -22.49 6.66 6.35
CA ALA A 75 -22.31 5.38 5.66
C ALA A 75 -23.60 4.90 4.98
N LEU A 76 -24.75 5.00 5.66
CA LEU A 76 -26.04 4.64 5.09
C LEU A 76 -26.47 5.58 3.95
N LYS A 77 -26.25 6.89 4.09
CA LYS A 77 -26.63 7.87 3.05
C LYS A 77 -25.80 7.76 1.78
N LEU A 78 -24.52 7.45 1.92
CA LEU A 78 -23.59 7.35 0.79
C LEU A 78 -23.41 5.92 0.28
N GLU A 79 -24.02 4.93 0.94
CA GLU A 79 -23.83 3.50 0.69
C GLU A 79 -22.35 3.07 0.73
N ILE A 80 -21.56 3.75 1.57
CA ILE A 80 -20.13 3.49 1.76
C ILE A 80 -19.93 2.64 3.02
N PRO A 81 -18.97 1.69 3.02
CA PRO A 81 -18.62 0.97 4.24
C PRO A 81 -18.28 1.91 5.41
N LYS A 82 -18.82 1.60 6.58
CA LYS A 82 -18.60 2.40 7.80
C LYS A 82 -17.11 2.56 8.13
N SER A 83 -16.29 1.54 7.87
CA SER A 83 -14.83 1.59 8.06
C SER A 83 -14.20 2.70 7.23
N THR A 84 -14.56 2.78 5.95
CA THR A 84 -14.06 3.79 5.02
C THR A 84 -14.49 5.21 5.43
N VAL A 85 -15.74 5.40 5.85
CA VAL A 85 -16.17 6.71 6.37
C VAL A 85 -15.40 7.10 7.63
N HIS A 86 -15.14 6.14 8.52
CA HIS A 86 -14.35 6.39 9.73
C HIS A 86 -12.90 6.79 9.40
N GLU A 87 -12.27 6.10 8.45
CA GLU A 87 -10.94 6.44 7.94
C GLU A 87 -10.92 7.85 7.36
N ILE A 88 -11.88 8.20 6.49
CA ILE A 88 -11.97 9.55 5.90
C ILE A 88 -12.05 10.62 6.98
N VAL A 89 -12.96 10.45 7.96
CA VAL A 89 -13.19 11.44 9.03
C VAL A 89 -11.99 11.57 9.99
N HIS A 90 -11.22 10.49 10.16
CA HIS A 90 -10.05 10.49 11.05
C HIS A 90 -8.77 10.98 10.34
N ASP A 91 -8.67 10.79 9.01
CA ASP A 91 -7.53 11.23 8.19
C ASP A 91 -7.68 12.67 7.65
N THR A 92 -8.85 13.30 7.81
CA THR A 92 -9.06 14.74 7.52
C THR A 92 -8.71 15.64 8.70
#